data_AF-A0A1V4ZTQ0-F1
#
_entry.id   AF-A0A1V4ZTQ0-F1
#
_cell.length_a   1.000
_cell.length_b   1.000
_cell.length_c   1.000
_cell.angle_alpha   90.00
_cell.angle_beta   90.00
_cell.angle_gamma   90.00
#
_symmetry.space_group_name_H-M   'P 1'
#
loop_
_entity.id
_entity.type
_entity.pdbx_description
1 polymer ?
#
loop_
_entity_poly.entity_id
_entity_poly.type
_entity_poly.pdbx_seq_one_letter_code
_entity_poly.pdbx_strand_id
1 'polypeptide(L)'
;MKAFVPLLACMILITVLLAGCTGTQTATPPVQTTAAGSPTVAATPAESFELGASYLSHPTPYSFTSEKDLYTEQFRATNEPWGVEFTVNPTNEDPQYTWFKIKLTQMDTGKTDTFGYGREFAYDKYQLHRMYASGPYKVEMTGNRVSVRVDIAKIKP
;
A
#
# COMPACT_ATOMS: atom_id res chain seq x y z
N MET A 1 -29.25 -29.67 -22.24
CA MET A 1 -30.00 -28.59 -22.92
C MET A 1 -29.42 -27.26 -22.45
N LYS A 2 -28.62 -26.62 -23.30
CA LYS A 2 -28.82 -25.26 -23.86
C LYS A 2 -28.64 -24.11 -22.85
N ALA A 3 -27.54 -23.39 -23.07
CA ALA A 3 -27.16 -22.10 -22.52
C ALA A 3 -28.19 -20.99 -22.78
N PHE A 4 -28.10 -19.86 -22.07
CA PHE A 4 -27.96 -18.52 -22.67
C PHE A 4 -27.84 -17.41 -21.61
N VAL A 5 -26.83 -16.54 -21.77
CA VAL A 5 -26.71 -15.17 -21.24
C VAL A 5 -26.99 -14.23 -22.42
N PRO A 6 -27.70 -13.10 -22.23
CA PRO A 6 -27.07 -11.77 -22.47
C PRO A 6 -27.60 -10.69 -21.48
N LEU A 7 -26.77 -9.82 -20.90
CA LEU A 7 -26.24 -8.55 -21.42
C LEU A 7 -27.32 -7.56 -21.93
N LEU A 8 -27.62 -6.52 -21.13
CA LEU A 8 -28.40 -5.32 -21.52
C LEU A 8 -27.91 -4.16 -20.62
N ALA A 9 -26.97 -3.33 -21.04
CA ALA A 9 -27.06 -2.15 -21.92
C ALA A 9 -27.59 -0.87 -21.23
N CYS A 10 -26.80 0.19 -21.40
CA CYS A 10 -26.89 1.55 -20.89
C CYS A 10 -28.27 2.24 -20.99
N MET A 11 -28.57 3.11 -20.02
CA MET A 11 -29.28 4.36 -20.32
C MET A 11 -28.84 5.51 -19.41
N ILE A 12 -28.15 6.47 -20.02
CA ILE A 12 -27.98 7.85 -19.59
C ILE A 12 -29.21 8.62 -20.10
N LEU A 13 -29.83 9.48 -19.29
CA LEU A 13 -30.48 10.71 -19.78
C LEU A 13 -30.79 11.67 -18.62
N ILE A 14 -30.03 12.78 -18.63
CA ILE A 14 -30.26 14.01 -17.89
C ILE A 14 -31.19 14.88 -18.75
N THR A 15 -32.32 15.33 -18.20
CA THR A 15 -33.01 16.54 -18.67
C THR A 15 -33.91 17.09 -17.55
N VAL A 16 -33.53 18.25 -17.00
CA VAL A 16 -34.48 19.17 -16.37
C VAL A 16 -34.43 20.46 -17.16
N LEU A 17 -35.55 20.77 -17.80
CA LEU A 17 -35.80 21.99 -18.58
C LEU A 17 -36.19 23.15 -17.64
N LEU A 18 -35.58 24.30 -17.91
CA LEU A 18 -36.12 25.66 -17.99
C LEU A 18 -37.15 26.15 -16.96
N ALA A 19 -36.76 27.22 -16.26
CA ALA A 19 -37.61 28.40 -16.09
C ALA A 19 -36.75 29.65 -16.36
N GLY A 20 -37.18 30.47 -17.31
CA GLY A 20 -36.45 31.68 -17.75
C GLY A 20 -36.72 32.92 -16.91
N CYS A 21 -36.03 34.00 -17.22
CA CYS A 21 -36.64 35.33 -17.29
C CYS A 21 -35.70 36.30 -18.02
N THR A 22 -36.30 37.06 -18.94
CA THR A 22 -35.71 38.16 -19.72
C THR A 22 -35.33 39.34 -18.83
N GLY A 23 -34.13 39.88 -19.04
CA GLY A 23 -33.69 41.16 -18.48
C GLY A 23 -32.70 41.81 -19.42
N THR A 24 -33.13 42.87 -20.09
CA THR A 24 -32.31 43.77 -20.90
C THR A 24 -31.23 44.40 -20.01
N GLN A 25 -29.94 44.27 -20.36
CA GLN A 25 -28.90 45.03 -19.68
C GLN A 25 -27.82 45.54 -20.64
N THR A 26 -27.63 46.84 -20.54
CA THR A 26 -26.72 47.73 -21.26
C THR A 26 -25.27 47.29 -21.19
N ALA A 27 -24.57 47.36 -22.31
CA ALA A 27 -23.13 47.10 -22.41
C ALA A 27 -22.32 48.09 -21.56
N THR A 28 -21.50 47.55 -20.66
CA THR A 28 -20.44 48.26 -19.92
C THR A 28 -19.06 47.78 -20.43
N PRO A 29 -18.03 48.64 -20.45
CA PRO A 29 -16.72 48.35 -21.06
C PRO A 29 -15.99 47.21 -20.31
N PRO A 30 -15.09 46.45 -20.99
CA PRO A 30 -14.44 45.31 -20.38
C PRO A 30 -13.48 45.77 -19.28
N VAL A 31 -13.84 45.52 -18.03
CA VAL A 31 -12.89 45.49 -16.91
C VAL A 31 -12.12 44.18 -17.02
N GLN A 32 -10.79 44.27 -17.15
CA GLN A 32 -9.91 43.12 -17.07
C GLN A 32 -10.13 42.41 -15.73
N THR A 33 -10.76 41.23 -15.79
CA THR A 33 -10.89 40.35 -14.64
C THR A 33 -9.62 39.54 -14.56
N THR A 34 -8.76 39.88 -13.61
CA THR A 34 -7.65 39.04 -13.18
C THR A 34 -8.18 37.64 -12.91
N ALA A 35 -7.63 36.63 -13.59
CA ALA A 35 -8.01 35.24 -13.37
C ALA A 35 -7.90 34.92 -11.87
N ALA A 36 -8.99 34.40 -11.29
CA ALA A 36 -8.97 33.84 -9.96
C ALA A 36 -7.92 32.73 -9.94
N GLY A 37 -6.84 32.93 -9.19
CA GLY A 37 -5.84 31.90 -8.95
C GLY A 37 -6.54 30.66 -8.44
N SER A 38 -6.33 29.53 -9.11
CA SER A 38 -6.76 28.24 -8.59
C SER A 38 -6.23 28.09 -7.17
N PRO A 39 -7.04 27.65 -6.19
CA PRO A 39 -6.52 27.36 -4.87
C PRO A 39 -5.43 26.30 -5.05
N THR A 40 -4.19 26.69 -4.78
CA THR A 40 -3.10 25.73 -4.61
C THR A 40 -3.53 24.85 -3.45
N VAL A 41 -3.95 23.61 -3.76
CA VAL A 41 -4.07 22.57 -2.74
C VAL A 41 -2.67 22.51 -2.13
N ALA A 42 -2.55 23.00 -0.90
CA ALA A 42 -1.34 22.81 -0.12
C ALA A 42 -1.12 21.30 -0.11
N ALA A 43 -0.08 20.84 -0.81
CA ALA A 43 0.35 19.48 -0.72
C ALA A 43 0.64 19.25 0.76
N THR A 44 -0.20 18.45 1.42
CA THR A 44 0.05 17.99 2.78
C THR A 44 1.50 17.53 2.79
N PRO A 45 2.37 18.07 3.66
CA PRO A 45 3.74 17.60 3.76
C PRO A 45 3.66 16.10 3.98
N ALA A 46 4.10 15.32 3.00
CA ALA A 46 4.36 13.92 3.23
C ALA A 46 5.47 13.93 4.28
N GLU A 47 5.16 13.58 5.52
CA GLU A 47 6.18 13.41 6.56
C GLU A 47 7.16 12.34 6.06
N SER A 48 8.23 12.79 5.41
CA SER A 48 9.34 11.94 5.02
C SER A 48 10.28 11.94 6.20
N PHE A 49 10.07 11.00 7.12
CA PHE A 49 11.10 10.65 8.08
C PHE A 49 12.28 10.10 7.26
N GLU A 50 13.40 10.83 7.20
CA GLU A 50 14.63 10.31 6.60
C GLU A 50 15.17 9.20 7.51
N LEU A 51 15.06 7.98 7.02
CA LEU A 51 15.53 6.81 7.72
C LEU A 51 17.03 6.68 7.54
N GLY A 52 17.74 6.44 8.66
CA GLY A 52 19.16 6.10 8.68
C GLY A 52 19.46 4.76 8.00
N ALA A 53 20.43 4.00 8.50
CA ALA A 53 20.82 2.71 7.91
C ALA A 53 19.75 1.60 8.02
N SER A 54 18.76 1.77 8.91
CA SER A 54 17.65 0.83 9.15
C SER A 54 16.31 1.57 9.26
N TYR A 55 15.26 1.03 8.65
CA TYR A 55 13.88 1.50 8.83
C TYR A 55 13.21 0.86 10.02
N LEU A 56 13.31 -0.46 10.08
CA LEU A 56 12.59 -1.27 11.04
C LEU A 56 13.61 -2.19 11.68
N SER A 57 13.88 -1.98 12.95
CA SER A 57 14.52 -2.98 13.81
C SER A 57 13.75 -2.94 15.11
N HIS A 58 12.61 -3.63 15.11
CA HIS A 58 11.78 -3.67 16.31
C HIS A 58 12.54 -4.45 17.39
N PRO A 59 12.77 -3.87 18.58
CA PRO A 59 13.49 -4.57 19.65
C PRO A 59 12.72 -5.84 20.09
N THR A 60 11.40 -5.81 19.94
CA THR A 60 10.48 -6.90 20.22
C THR A 60 10.00 -7.56 18.93
N PRO A 61 10.04 -8.90 18.83
CA PRO A 61 9.43 -9.62 17.72
C PRO A 61 7.92 -9.34 17.60
N TYR A 62 7.39 -9.40 16.38
CA TYR A 62 5.96 -9.50 16.15
C TYR A 62 5.45 -10.85 16.65
N SER A 63 4.26 -10.88 17.23
CA SER A 63 3.61 -12.12 17.67
C SER A 63 2.29 -12.30 16.92
N PHE A 64 2.13 -13.47 16.31
CA PHE A 64 0.93 -13.89 15.60
C PHE A 64 0.39 -15.13 16.31
N THR A 65 -0.70 -14.95 17.04
CA THR A 65 -1.40 -15.99 17.80
C THR A 65 -2.61 -16.55 17.04
N SER A 66 -3.11 -15.79 16.05
CA SER A 66 -4.27 -16.14 15.23
C SER A 66 -4.07 -15.70 13.78
N GLU A 67 -4.70 -16.41 12.84
CA GLU A 67 -4.74 -16.05 11.41
C GLU A 67 -5.36 -14.66 11.12
N LYS A 68 -5.99 -14.04 12.11
CA LYS A 68 -6.57 -12.70 12.04
C LYS A 68 -5.58 -11.60 12.38
N ASP A 69 -4.41 -11.95 12.92
CA ASP A 69 -3.40 -10.98 13.33
C ASP A 69 -2.75 -10.37 12.07
N LEU A 70 -2.87 -9.04 11.93
CA LEU A 70 -2.35 -8.27 10.81
C LEU A 70 -1.58 -7.06 11.35
N TYR A 71 -0.32 -6.94 10.94
CA TYR A 71 0.49 -5.74 11.15
C TYR A 71 0.75 -5.07 9.81
N THR A 72 0.70 -3.74 9.77
CA THR A 72 0.95 -2.95 8.56
C THR A 72 1.91 -1.84 8.87
N GLU A 73 2.94 -1.71 8.05
CA GLU A 73 3.97 -0.67 8.17
C GLU A 73 4.13 0.06 6.83
N GLN A 74 4.51 1.34 6.86
CA GLN A 74 4.75 2.13 5.64
C GLN A 74 6.01 2.97 5.77
N PHE A 75 6.87 2.89 4.76
CA PHE A 75 8.19 3.48 4.81
C PHE A 75 8.71 3.94 3.48
N ARG A 76 9.80 4.71 3.48
CA ARG A 76 10.47 5.14 2.26
C ARG A 76 11.90 4.63 2.23
N ALA A 77 12.21 3.79 1.26
CA ALA A 77 13.56 3.37 0.95
C ALA A 77 14.27 4.49 0.18
N THR A 78 15.38 5.01 0.73
CA THR A 78 15.99 6.26 0.26
C THR A 78 17.12 6.11 -0.75
N ASN A 79 17.71 4.91 -0.94
CA ASN A 79 18.75 4.57 -1.94
C ASN A 79 19.01 3.05 -1.94
N GLU A 80 19.16 2.37 -3.08
CA GLU A 80 19.47 0.93 -3.15
C GLU A 80 20.90 0.58 -2.69
N PRO A 81 21.17 -0.64 -2.16
CA PRO A 81 20.22 -1.75 -1.99
C PRO A 81 19.62 -1.83 -0.58
N TRP A 82 18.30 -2.03 -0.50
CA TRP A 82 17.58 -2.37 0.74
C TRP A 82 17.13 -3.82 0.72
N GLY A 83 16.85 -4.37 1.90
CA GLY A 83 16.30 -5.71 2.05
C GLY A 83 15.35 -5.81 3.22
N VAL A 84 14.48 -6.82 3.14
CA VAL A 84 13.65 -7.30 4.24
C VAL A 84 14.26 -8.61 4.72
N GLU A 85 14.73 -8.61 5.95
CA GLU A 85 15.20 -9.77 6.67
C GLU A 85 14.13 -10.20 7.66
N PHE A 86 13.87 -11.50 7.78
CA PHE A 86 13.03 -12.00 8.86
C PHE A 86 13.50 -13.34 9.40
N THR A 87 13.27 -13.54 10.70
CA THR A 87 13.48 -14.82 11.39
C THR A 87 12.20 -15.26 12.08
N VAL A 88 11.68 -16.42 11.68
CA VAL A 88 10.48 -17.04 12.22
C VAL A 88 10.81 -17.99 13.36
N ASN A 89 10.14 -17.83 14.49
CA ASN A 89 10.12 -18.73 15.61
C ASN A 89 8.71 -19.31 15.81
N PRO A 90 8.45 -20.55 15.36
CA PRO A 90 7.23 -21.28 15.67
C PRO A 90 6.93 -21.31 17.17
N THR A 91 5.68 -21.04 17.54
CA THR A 91 5.19 -21.20 18.93
C THR A 91 4.34 -22.46 19.11
N ASN A 92 4.21 -23.27 18.05
CA ASN A 92 3.54 -24.55 18.02
C ASN A 92 4.34 -25.56 17.20
N GLU A 93 4.26 -26.84 17.55
CA GLU A 93 5.04 -27.91 16.91
C GLU A 93 4.39 -28.44 15.62
N ASP A 94 3.08 -28.21 15.44
CA ASP A 94 2.38 -28.66 14.24
C ASP A 94 2.63 -27.68 13.09
N PRO A 95 3.35 -28.09 12.03
CA PRO A 95 3.65 -27.23 10.89
C PRO A 95 2.41 -26.87 10.07
N GLN A 96 1.31 -27.63 10.15
CA GLN A 96 0.09 -27.34 9.41
C GLN A 96 -0.60 -26.05 9.90
N TYR A 97 -0.45 -25.74 11.19
CA TYR A 97 -1.06 -24.58 11.82
C TYR A 97 -0.07 -23.43 12.05
N THR A 98 1.19 -23.59 11.67
CA THR A 98 2.26 -22.63 11.95
C THR A 98 2.74 -22.02 10.65
N TRP A 99 2.49 -20.73 10.47
CA TRP A 99 2.88 -20.04 9.24
C TRP A 99 3.06 -18.55 9.42
N PHE A 100 3.81 -17.93 8.52
CA PHE A 100 4.03 -16.50 8.43
C PHE A 100 3.99 -16.07 6.96
N LYS A 101 3.44 -14.88 6.69
CA LYS A 101 3.45 -14.26 5.38
C LYS A 101 3.71 -12.76 5.51
N ILE A 102 4.65 -12.28 4.71
CA ILE A 102 4.96 -10.88 4.53
C ILE A 102 4.72 -10.50 3.07
N LYS A 103 3.95 -9.44 2.86
CA LYS A 103 3.66 -8.87 1.56
C LYS A 103 4.27 -7.47 1.49
N LEU A 104 5.18 -7.26 0.54
CA LEU A 104 5.90 -6.03 0.33
C LEU A 104 5.39 -5.39 -0.97
N THR A 105 4.79 -4.20 -0.88
CA THR A 105 4.24 -3.47 -2.03
C THR A 105 4.98 -2.14 -2.18
N GLN A 106 5.64 -1.90 -3.32
CA GLN A 106 6.14 -0.55 -3.61
C GLN A 106 4.98 0.27 -4.17
N MET A 107 4.74 1.42 -3.57
CA MET A 107 3.47 2.14 -3.74
C MET A 107 3.42 3.00 -5.02
N ASP A 108 4.57 3.35 -5.60
CA ASP A 108 4.62 4.13 -6.85
C ASP A 108 4.32 3.26 -8.09
N THR A 109 4.77 2.00 -8.07
CA THR A 109 4.66 1.04 -9.18
C THR A 109 3.55 0.00 -8.97
N GLY A 110 3.10 -0.18 -7.72
CA GLY A 110 2.15 -1.21 -7.32
C GLY A 110 2.70 -2.63 -7.34
N LYS A 111 3.97 -2.84 -7.71
CA LYS A 111 4.56 -4.18 -7.73
C LYS A 111 4.66 -4.72 -6.30
N THR A 112 4.17 -5.94 -6.16
CA THR A 112 4.04 -6.66 -4.91
C THR A 112 4.87 -7.94 -4.95
N ASP A 113 5.71 -8.13 -3.96
CA ASP A 113 6.39 -9.39 -3.71
C ASP A 113 5.86 -10.00 -2.39
N THR A 114 5.71 -11.33 -2.35
CA THR A 114 5.16 -12.04 -1.19
C THR A 114 6.11 -13.17 -0.80
N PHE A 115 6.46 -13.20 0.48
CA PHE A 115 7.37 -14.17 1.06
C PHE A 115 6.79 -14.71 2.38
N GLY A 116 7.36 -15.78 2.92
CA GLY A 116 6.84 -16.35 4.15
C GLY A 116 7.47 -17.66 4.55
N TYR A 117 6.86 -18.28 5.55
CA TYR A 117 7.24 -19.55 6.14
C TYR A 117 6.01 -20.45 6.27
N GLY A 118 6.13 -21.71 5.86
CA GLY A 118 5.07 -22.71 5.94
C GLY A 118 3.90 -22.47 4.97
N ARG A 119 2.91 -23.37 5.00
CA ARG A 119 1.80 -23.44 4.02
C ARG A 119 2.30 -23.49 2.57
N GLU A 120 2.32 -22.34 1.91
CA GLU A 120 2.67 -22.13 0.50
C GLU A 120 4.16 -21.77 0.32
N PHE A 121 4.91 -21.60 1.42
CA PHE A 121 6.32 -21.21 1.43
C PHE A 121 7.23 -22.31 1.99
N ALA A 122 8.53 -22.19 1.72
CA ALA A 122 9.55 -23.02 2.33
C ALA A 122 9.54 -22.89 3.87
N TYR A 123 10.05 -23.91 4.56
CA TYR A 123 10.19 -23.93 6.02
C TYR A 123 11.52 -23.32 6.49
N ASP A 124 12.15 -22.48 5.66
CA ASP A 124 13.35 -21.73 6.03
C ASP A 124 12.98 -20.63 7.03
N LYS A 125 13.49 -20.76 8.26
CA LYS A 125 13.18 -19.83 9.36
C LYS A 125 13.77 -18.45 9.14
N TYR A 126 14.96 -18.38 8.57
CA TYR A 126 15.65 -17.13 8.25
C TYR A 126 15.59 -16.88 6.75
N GLN A 127 15.18 -15.68 6.35
CA GLN A 127 15.15 -15.29 4.95
C GLN A 127 15.53 -13.83 4.80
N LEU A 128 16.24 -13.52 3.71
CA LEU A 128 16.60 -12.17 3.31
C LEU A 128 16.15 -11.95 1.87
N HIS A 129 15.29 -10.95 1.67
CA HIS A 129 14.74 -10.60 0.36
C HIS A 129 15.17 -9.19 -0.02
N ARG A 130 15.83 -9.04 -1.17
CA ARG A 130 16.24 -7.73 -1.68
C ARG A 130 15.01 -6.95 -2.17
N MET A 131 14.94 -5.69 -1.79
CA MET A 131 13.98 -4.75 -2.36
C MET A 131 14.46 -4.32 -3.75
N TYR A 132 13.53 -4.03 -4.65
CA TYR A 132 13.84 -3.86 -6.07
C TYR A 132 13.99 -2.41 -6.54
N ALA A 133 13.57 -1.44 -5.72
CA ALA A 133 13.61 -0.02 -6.06
C ALA A 133 13.70 0.85 -4.80
N SER A 134 14.21 2.07 -4.92
CA SER A 134 13.90 3.13 -3.95
C SER A 134 12.43 3.56 -4.02
N GLY A 135 11.95 4.25 -3.00
CA GLY A 135 10.59 4.81 -2.97
C GLY A 135 9.77 4.34 -1.75
N PRO A 136 8.47 4.67 -1.72
CA PRO A 136 7.56 4.29 -0.67
C PRO A 136 7.15 2.82 -0.79
N TYR A 137 7.12 2.13 0.35
CA TYR A 137 6.72 0.75 0.50
C TYR A 137 5.67 0.60 1.59
N LYS A 138 4.73 -0.30 1.35
CA LYS A 138 3.79 -0.83 2.34
C LYS A 138 4.15 -2.29 2.62
N VAL A 139 4.24 -2.62 3.90
CA VAL A 139 4.46 -4.00 4.39
C VAL A 139 3.19 -4.46 5.08
N GLU A 140 2.70 -5.63 4.71
CA GLU A 140 1.59 -6.30 5.38
C GLU A 140 2.09 -7.65 5.90
N MET A 141 1.99 -7.88 7.21
CA MET A 141 2.45 -9.10 7.87
C MET A 141 1.27 -9.82 8.51
N THR A 142 1.14 -11.10 8.20
CA THR A 142 0.12 -12.00 8.74
C THR A 142 0.79 -13.31 9.16
N GLY A 143 0.18 -14.04 10.08
CA GLY A 143 0.74 -15.29 10.54
C GLY A 143 -0.20 -16.02 11.48
N ASN A 144 0.27 -17.16 11.96
CA ASN A 144 -0.42 -17.94 12.97
C ASN A 144 0.58 -18.78 13.75
N ARG A 145 0.50 -18.73 15.08
CA ARG A 145 1.34 -19.48 16.02
C ARG A 145 2.84 -19.30 15.74
N VAL A 146 3.25 -18.06 15.49
CA VAL A 146 4.64 -17.69 15.21
C VAL A 146 4.98 -16.38 15.91
N SER A 147 6.24 -16.27 16.32
CA SER A 147 6.87 -15.00 16.67
C SER A 147 7.93 -14.70 15.61
N VAL A 148 7.96 -13.47 15.08
CA VAL A 148 8.80 -13.12 13.93
C VAL A 148 9.57 -11.84 14.21
N ARG A 149 10.90 -11.91 14.11
CA ARG A 149 11.73 -10.71 14.02
C ARG A 149 11.79 -10.30 12.55
N VAL A 150 11.51 -9.03 12.28
CA VAL A 150 11.56 -8.46 10.93
C VAL A 150 12.45 -7.24 10.99
N ASP A 151 13.47 -7.22 10.14
CA ASP A 151 14.38 -6.11 9.99
C ASP A 151 14.31 -5.60 8.55
N ILE A 152 14.12 -4.29 8.39
CA ILE A 152 14.09 -3.63 7.07
C ILE A 152 15.21 -2.62 7.06
N ALA A 153 16.25 -2.88 6.28
CA ALA A 153 17.48 -2.11 6.34
C ALA A 153 18.22 -2.09 5.01
N LYS A 154 19.21 -1.19 4.91
CA LYS A 154 20.20 -1.22 3.84
C LYS A 154 21.02 -2.50 3.94
N ILE A 155 21.09 -3.24 2.86
CA ILE A 155 21.93 -4.44 2.80
C ILE A 155 23.32 -4.05 2.32
N LYS A 156 24.36 -4.66 2.88
CA LYS A 156 25.70 -4.51 2.32
C LYS A 156 25.75 -5.22 0.97
N PRO A 157 26.40 -4.64 -0.04
CA PRO A 157 26.65 -5.30 -1.32
C PRO A 157 27.32 -6.67 -1.16
#